data_AF-A0A7Y2I4J7-F1
#
_entry.id   AF-A0A7Y2I4J7-F1
#
_cell.length_a   1.000
_cell.length_b   1.000
_cell.length_c   1.000
_cell.angle_alpha   90.00
_cell.angle_beta   90.00
_cell.angle_gamma   90.00
#
_symmetry.space_group_name_H-M   'P 1'
#
loop_
_entity.id
_entity.type
_entity.pdbx_description
1 polymer ?
#
loop_
_entity_poly.entity_id
_entity_poly.type
_entity_poly.pdbx_seq_one_letter_code
_entity_poly.pdbx_strand_id
1 'polypeptide(L)' 'MRIVRSFKHGVTQVENVWIPMPDGVRLAARIWLPEDAATNPVPAILEYI' A
#
# COMPACT_ATOMS: atom_id res chain seq x y z
N MET A 1 -6.41 7.95 27.82
CA MET A 1 -6.71 7.96 26.38
C MET A 1 -5.85 9.03 25.71
N ARG A 2 -5.07 8.68 24.68
CA ARG A 2 -4.21 9.63 23.94
C ARG A 2 -4.68 9.68 22.49
N ILE A 3 -5.01 10.87 22.00
CA ILE A 3 -5.44 11.09 20.61
C ILE A 3 -4.24 11.60 19.82
N VAL A 4 -3.89 10.94 18.72
CA VAL A 4 -2.84 11.36 17.79
C VAL A 4 -3.51 11.94 16.54
N ARG A 5 -3.10 13.13 16.12
CA ARG A 5 -3.62 13.83 14.92
C ARG A 5 -2.62 13.89 13.78
N SER A 6 -1.36 13.52 14.02
CA SER A 6 -0.26 13.63 13.07
C SER A 6 0.54 12.34 13.04
N PHE A 7 0.74 11.81 11.84
CA PHE A 7 1.59 10.64 11.59
C PHE A 7 2.88 11.09 10.92
N LYS A 8 3.98 10.39 11.19
CA LYS A 8 5.34 10.80 10.78
C LYS A 8 5.60 10.63 9.27
N HIS A 9 4.93 9.68 8.64
CA HIS A 9 5.15 9.33 7.24
C HIS A 9 4.00 9.85 6.38
N GLY A 10 4.33 10.63 5.35
CA GLY A 10 3.42 10.91 4.24
C GLY A 10 3.15 9.62 3.46
N VAL A 11 1.97 9.53 2.84
CA VAL A 11 1.52 8.34 2.12
C VAL A 11 0.96 8.75 0.77
N THR A 12 1.47 8.12 -0.29
CA THR A 12 0.91 8.19 -1.64
C THR A 12 -0.01 7.00 -1.87
N GLN A 13 -1.16 7.25 -2.50
CA GLN A 13 -2.12 6.21 -2.84
C GLN A 13 -2.05 5.86 -4.33
N VAL A 14 -2.06 4.57 -4.62
CA VAL A 14 -2.19 4.05 -5.99
C VAL A 14 -3.44 3.19 -6.04
N GLU A 15 -4.48 3.66 -6.72
CA GLU A 15 -5.82 3.06 -6.62
C GLU A 15 -6.05 1.84 -7.51
N ASN A 16 -5.40 1.78 -8.68
CA ASN A 16 -5.69 0.79 -9.72
C ASN A 16 -4.44 0.01 -10.13
N VAL A 17 -3.82 -0.67 -9.17
CA VAL A 17 -2.72 -1.59 -9.46
C VAL A 17 -3.30 -2.91 -9.95
N TRP A 18 -2.82 -3.37 -11.11
CA TRP A 18 -3.19 -4.68 -11.66
C TRP A 18 -2.12 -5.70 -11.32
N ILE A 19 -2.51 -6.78 -10.67
CA ILE A 19 -1.65 -7.93 -10.38
C ILE A 19 -2.03 -9.06 -11.36
N PRO A 20 -1.17 -9.38 -12.35
CA PRO A 20 -1.43 -10.48 -13.26
C PRO A 20 -1.23 -11.82 -12.53
N MET A 21 -2.19 -12.72 -12.70
CA MET A 21 -2.16 -14.06 -12.12
C MET A 21 -1.79 -15.10 -13.19
N PRO A 22 -1.20 -16.26 -12.80
CA PRO A 22 -0.82 -17.31 -13.75
C PRO A 22 -1.97 -17.88 -14.59
N ASP A 23 -3.21 -17.77 -14.12
CA ASP A 23 -4.43 -18.20 -14.81
C ASP A 23 -5.00 -17.15 -15.79
N GLY A 24 -4.31 -16.01 -15.94
CA GLY A 24 -4.71 -14.91 -16.82
C GLY A 24 -5.69 -13.92 -16.19
N VAL A 25 -6.13 -14.14 -14.95
CA VAL A 25 -6.94 -13.16 -14.20
C VAL A 25 -6.06 -11.96 -13.82
N ARG A 26 -6.68 -10.77 -13.71
CA ARG A 26 -6.03 -9.58 -13.15
C ARG A 26 -6.73 -9.16 -11.87
N LEU A 27 -6.00 -9.15 -10.77
CA LEU A 27 -6.51 -8.62 -9.50
C LEU A 27 -6.33 -7.11 -9.49
N ALA A 28 -7.38 -6.39 -9.07
CA ALA A 28 -7.27 -4.97 -8.75
C ALA A 28 -6.79 -4.83 -7.30
N ALA A 29 -5.80 -3.97 -7.09
CA ALA A 29 -5.27 -3.67 -5.77
C ALA A 29 -5.13 -2.16 -5.58
N ARG A 30 -5.34 -1.73 -4.34
CA ARG A 30 -4.98 -0.39 -3.87
C ARG A 30 -3.74 -0.48 -3.00
N ILE A 31 -2.80 0.42 -3.22
CA ILE A 31 -1.56 0.52 -2.42
C ILE A 31 -1.54 1.84 -1.69
N TRP A 32 -1.28 1.79 -0.39
CA TRP A 32 -0.86 2.93 0.42
C TRP A 32 0.64 2.82 0.66
N LEU A 33 1.41 3.66 -0.03
CA LEU A 33 2.87 3.59 -0.02
C LEU A 33 3.45 4.79 0.75
N PRO A 34 4.28 4.56 1.79
CA PRO A 34 5.05 5.65 2.40
C PRO A 34 5.93 6.34 1.36
N GLU A 35 6.01 7.67 1.42
CA GLU A 35 6.76 8.47 0.43
C GLU A 35 8.25 8.08 0.33
N ASP A 36 8.85 7.62 1.43
CA ASP A 36 10.26 7.24 1.51
C ASP A 36 10.51 5.73 1.30
N ALA A 37 9.49 4.95 0.95
CA ALA A 37 9.59 3.49 0.85
C ALA A 37 10.60 3.00 -0.21
N ALA A 38 10.91 3.83 -1.22
CA ALA A 38 11.91 3.50 -2.24
C ALA A 38 13.34 3.43 -1.69
N THR A 39 13.66 4.25 -0.69
CA THR A 39 14.99 4.30 -0.04
C THR A 39 14.99 3.58 1.31
N ASN A 40 13.85 3.59 2.02
CA ASN A 40 13.65 2.98 3.32
C ASN A 40 12.50 1.96 3.25
N PRO A 41 12.74 0.75 2.72
CA PRO A 41 11.67 -0.22 2.54
C PRO A 41 11.10 -0.65 3.89
N VAL A 42 9.78 -0.83 3.92
CA VAL A 42 9.02 -1.31 5.07
C VAL A 42 8.30 -2.61 4.71
N PRO A 43 7.99 -3.49 5.69
CA PRO A 43 7.16 -4.65 5.43
C PRO A 43 5.78 -4.25 4.92
N ALA A 44 5.22 -5.04 4.00
CA ALA A 44 3.88 -4.85 3.50
C ALA A 44 2.84 -5.61 4.35
N ILE A 45 1.68 -5.00 4.53
CA ILE A 45 0.47 -5.70 5.01
C ILE A 45 -0.40 -5.94 3.78
N LEU A 46 -0.84 -7.19 3.60
CA LEU A 46 -1.71 -7.59 2.51
C LEU A 46 -3.03 -8.11 3.08
N GLU A 47 -4.11 -7.48 2.64
CA GLU A 47 -5.48 -7.94 2.88
C GLU A 47 -6.09 -8.32 1.54
N TYR A 48 -6.73 -9.49 1.49
CA TYR A 48 -7.38 -10.03 0.30
C TYR A 48 -8.74 -10.59 0.72
N ILE A 49 -9.79 -10.24 -0.03
CA ILE A 49 -11.19 -10.62 0.23
C ILE A 49 -11.68 -11.51 -0.90
#